data_AF-A0A9W7YH75-F1
#
_entry.id   AF-A0A9W7YH75-F1
#
_cell.length_a   1.000
_cell.length_b   1.000
_cell.length_c   1.000
_cell.angle_alpha   90.00
_cell.angle_beta   90.00
_cell.angle_gamma   90.00
#
_symmetry.space_group_name_H-M   'P 1'
#
loop_
_entity.id
_entity.type
_entity.pdbx_description
1 polymer ?
#
loop_
_entity_poly.entity_id
_entity_poly.type
_entity_poly.pdbx_seq_one_letter_code
_entity_poly.pdbx_strand_id
1 'polypeptide(L)'
;SVAAGFLVTKTGLYRPFVIFGAALFVIGAGLLILFDENVSFAKQVAFLFLMGFGLGLDIQILLIAVQTAAPVVDMASATTLYLFMRVLGSSIGIAILQSVLQNAVIPKLDLLSIKYPEYAQTFTDSLNDQSIIYKSGLPDDVRDQLIHGY
;
A
#
# COMPACT_ATOMS: atom_id res chain seq x y z
N SER A 1 -5.27 2.58 16.03
CA SER A 1 -4.94 3.77 16.83
C SER A 1 -5.41 3.72 18.28
N VAL A 2 -6.71 3.58 18.59
CA VAL A 2 -7.20 3.57 20.00
C VAL A 2 -6.75 2.34 20.79
N ALA A 3 -6.83 1.14 20.21
CA ALA A 3 -6.40 -0.10 20.86
C ALA A 3 -4.89 -0.15 21.14
N ALA A 4 -4.07 0.38 20.21
CA ALA A 4 -2.62 0.44 20.33
C ALA A 4 -2.19 1.40 21.45
N GLY A 5 -2.81 2.59 21.49
CA GLY A 5 -2.60 3.57 22.57
C GLY A 5 -2.98 3.00 23.93
N PHE A 6 -4.13 2.33 24.03
CA PHE A 6 -4.58 1.67 25.27
C PHE A 6 -3.61 0.56 25.73
N LEU A 7 -3.15 -0.29 24.82
CA LEU A 7 -2.23 -1.40 25.12
C LEU A 7 -0.86 -0.91 25.59
N VAL A 8 -0.28 0.11 24.94
CA VAL A 8 0.99 0.71 25.35
C VAL A 8 0.86 1.43 26.69
N THR A 9 -0.23 2.18 26.91
CA THR A 9 -0.50 2.84 28.20
C THR A 9 -0.65 1.82 29.34
N LYS A 10 -1.21 0.63 29.07
CA LYS A 10 -1.42 -0.40 30.10
C LYS A 10 -0.19 -1.28 30.36
N THR A 11 0.69 -1.47 29.38
CA THR A 11 1.83 -2.41 29.49
C THR A 11 3.19 -1.73 29.71
N GLY A 12 3.32 -0.44 29.40
CA GLY A 12 4.58 0.31 29.54
C GLY A 12 5.70 -0.14 28.58
N LEU A 13 5.46 -1.14 27.73
CA LEU A 13 6.44 -1.74 26.82
C LEU A 13 6.04 -1.43 25.37
N TYR A 14 6.70 -0.48 24.72
CA TYR A 14 6.41 -0.13 23.31
C TYR A 14 7.11 -1.07 22.31
N ARG A 15 8.30 -1.60 22.66
CA ARG A 15 9.15 -2.40 21.77
C ARG A 15 8.47 -3.66 21.20
N PRO A 16 7.79 -4.51 22.00
CA PRO A 16 7.16 -5.72 21.48
C PRO A 16 6.04 -5.43 20.48
N PHE A 17 5.30 -4.33 20.68
CA PHE A 17 4.21 -3.96 19.77
C PHE A 17 4.72 -3.42 18.44
N VAL A 18 5.83 -2.68 18.42
CA VAL A 18 6.48 -2.25 17.16
C VAL A 18 6.95 -3.47 16.36
N ILE A 19 7.55 -4.46 17.03
CA ILE A 19 8.00 -5.68 16.34
C ILE A 19 6.80 -6.47 15.81
N PHE A 20 5.73 -6.57 16.59
CA PHE A 20 4.50 -7.26 16.17
C PHE A 20 3.81 -6.54 15.00
N GLY A 21 3.68 -5.21 15.06
CA GLY A 21 3.11 -4.39 13.99
C GLY A 21 3.90 -4.51 12.70
N ALA A 22 5.23 -4.38 12.78
CA ALA A 22 6.12 -4.54 11.64
C ALA A 22 6.06 -5.96 11.04
N ALA A 23 6.07 -7.01 11.87
CA ALA A 23 5.93 -8.39 11.42
C ALA A 23 4.60 -8.60 10.69
N LEU A 24 3.50 -8.07 11.24
CA LEU A 24 2.18 -8.18 10.63
C LEU A 24 2.10 -7.42 9.31
N PHE A 25 2.74 -6.25 9.21
CA PHE A 25 2.84 -5.49 7.97
C PHE A 25 3.63 -6.25 6.91
N VAL A 26 4.79 -6.83 7.26
CA VAL A 26 5.61 -7.63 6.33
C VAL A 26 4.85 -8.87 5.86
N ILE A 27 4.13 -9.56 6.76
CA ILE A 27 3.28 -10.71 6.39
C ILE A 27 2.15 -10.26 5.46
N GLY A 28 1.45 -9.16 5.79
CA GLY A 28 0.39 -8.61 4.95
C GLY A 28 0.88 -8.21 3.56
N ALA A 29 2.03 -7.53 3.48
CA ALA A 29 2.66 -7.16 2.21
C ALA A 29 3.13 -8.39 1.42
N GLY A 30 3.68 -9.42 2.08
CA GLY A 30 4.05 -10.68 1.44
C GLY A 30 2.85 -11.45 0.90
N LEU A 31 1.71 -11.42 1.61
CA LEU A 31 0.46 -12.02 1.14
C LEU A 31 -0.09 -11.33 -0.12
N LEU A 32 0.21 -10.04 -0.32
CA LEU A 32 -0.14 -9.33 -1.56
C LEU A 32 0.68 -9.79 -2.76
N ILE A 33 1.81 -10.48 -2.59
CA ILE A 33 2.53 -11.11 -3.70
C ILE A 33 1.74 -12.32 -4.22
N LEU A 34 0.97 -12.98 -3.35
CA LEU A 34 0.12 -14.12 -3.69
C LEU A 34 -1.26 -13.70 -4.22
N PHE A 35 -1.41 -12.42 -4.56
CA PHE A 35 -2.64 -11.87 -5.10
C PHE A 35 -2.75 -12.29 -6.56
N ASP A 36 -3.69 -13.18 -6.82
CA ASP A 36 -3.94 -13.79 -8.12
C ASP A 36 -5.36 -13.43 -8.59
N GLU A 37 -5.63 -13.56 -9.89
CA GLU A 37 -6.90 -13.22 -10.53
C GLU A 37 -8.09 -14.01 -9.95
N ASN A 38 -7.82 -15.19 -9.39
CA ASN A 38 -8.79 -16.10 -8.80
C ASN A 38 -9.03 -15.86 -7.29
N VAL A 39 -8.39 -14.85 -6.68
CA VAL A 39 -8.52 -14.59 -5.25
C VAL A 39 -9.89 -13.97 -4.95
N SER A 40 -10.72 -14.72 -4.20
CA SER A 40 -12.00 -14.22 -3.69
C SER A 40 -11.87 -12.85 -3.02
N PHE A 41 -12.84 -11.96 -3.30
CA PHE A 41 -12.93 -10.62 -2.70
C PHE A 41 -12.73 -10.64 -1.17
N ALA A 42 -13.24 -11.65 -0.48
CA ALA A 42 -13.07 -11.79 0.97
C ALA A 42 -11.60 -11.95 1.40
N LYS A 43 -10.79 -12.68 0.63
CA LYS A 43 -9.35 -12.83 0.87
C LYS A 43 -8.59 -11.53 0.58
N GLN A 44 -8.96 -10.82 -0.49
CA GLN A 44 -8.38 -9.52 -0.82
C GLN A 44 -8.58 -8.51 0.30
N VAL A 45 -9.83 -8.41 0.81
CA VAL A 45 -10.17 -7.57 1.96
C VAL A 45 -9.40 -8.00 3.20
N ALA A 46 -9.25 -9.31 3.45
CA ALA A 46 -8.50 -9.82 4.60
C ALA A 46 -7.00 -9.46 4.53
N PHE A 47 -6.36 -9.53 3.37
CA PHE A 47 -4.94 -9.17 3.20
C PHE A 47 -4.71 -7.67 3.39
N LEU A 48 -5.56 -6.83 2.79
CA LEU A 48 -5.52 -5.38 2.98
C LEU A 48 -5.81 -4.99 4.43
N PHE A 49 -6.72 -5.69 5.09
CA PHE A 49 -7.01 -5.49 6.50
C PHE A 49 -5.80 -5.85 7.38
N LEU A 50 -5.15 -6.99 7.16
CA LEU A 50 -3.96 -7.39 7.91
C LEU A 50 -2.82 -6.37 7.75
N MET A 51 -2.54 -5.97 6.50
CA MET A 51 -1.52 -4.97 6.20
C MET A 51 -1.85 -3.62 6.83
N GLY A 52 -3.08 -3.12 6.62
CA GLY A 52 -3.54 -1.83 7.15
C GLY A 52 -3.61 -1.80 8.68
N PHE A 53 -3.95 -2.92 9.30
CA PHE A 53 -3.97 -3.07 10.75
C PHE A 53 -2.55 -3.00 11.32
N GLY A 54 -1.57 -3.72 10.74
CA GLY A 54 -0.16 -3.63 11.15
C GLY A 54 0.39 -2.21 11.05
N LEU A 55 0.19 -1.56 9.90
CA LEU A 55 0.61 -0.17 9.66
C LEU A 55 -0.06 0.82 10.63
N GLY A 56 -1.35 0.63 10.93
CA GLY A 56 -2.11 1.46 11.86
C GLY A 56 -1.70 1.31 13.33
N LEU A 57 -1.06 0.19 13.70
CA LEU A 57 -0.43 0.03 15.01
C LEU A 57 0.90 0.81 15.06
N ASP A 58 1.74 0.66 14.04
CA ASP A 58 3.08 1.26 14.02
C ASP A 58 3.05 2.78 13.97
N ILE A 59 2.13 3.39 13.22
CA ILE A 59 2.05 4.87 13.08
C ILE A 59 1.98 5.57 14.43
N GLN A 60 1.18 5.06 15.37
CA GLN A 60 1.04 5.67 16.70
C GLN A 60 2.20 5.28 17.62
N ILE A 61 2.62 4.02 17.61
CA ILE A 61 3.60 3.52 18.58
C ILE A 61 5.00 4.07 18.29
N LEU A 62 5.38 4.22 17.02
CA LEU A 62 6.67 4.82 16.64
C LEU A 62 6.77 6.29 17.05
N LEU A 63 5.67 7.05 16.93
CA LEU A 63 5.63 8.43 17.39
C LEU A 63 5.87 8.51 18.91
N ILE A 64 5.16 7.68 19.68
CA ILE A 64 5.35 7.60 21.14
C ILE A 64 6.78 7.17 21.47
N ALA A 65 7.33 6.18 20.77
CA ALA A 65 8.70 5.72 20.99
C ALA A 65 9.74 6.84 20.80
N VAL A 66 9.63 7.59 19.70
CA VAL A 66 10.51 8.75 19.43
C VAL A 66 10.35 9.84 20.48
N GLN A 67 9.11 10.15 20.88
CA GLN A 67 8.84 11.14 21.92
C GLN A 67 9.39 10.71 23.29
N THR A 68 9.29 9.42 23.65
CA THR A 68 9.81 8.89 24.92
C THR A 68 11.33 8.78 24.97
N ALA A 69 11.99 8.69 23.81
CA ALA A 69 13.45 8.65 23.71
C ALA A 69 14.08 10.06 23.72
N ALA A 70 13.29 11.12 23.53
CA ALA A 70 13.75 12.50 23.48
C ALA A 70 13.55 13.21 24.84
N PRO A 71 14.44 14.13 25.22
CA PRO A 71 14.19 15.07 26.31
C PRO A 71 12.90 15.88 26.08
N VAL A 72 12.21 16.28 27.15
CA VAL A 72 10.95 17.04 27.08
C VAL A 72 11.08 18.31 26.23
N VAL A 73 12.23 18.98 26.34
CA VAL A 73 12.54 20.22 25.60
C VAL A 73 12.68 19.97 24.09
N ASP A 74 13.09 18.77 23.69
CA ASP A 74 13.34 18.41 22.29
C ASP A 74 12.20 17.59 21.66
N MET A 75 11.10 17.34 22.37
CA MET A 75 9.97 16.54 21.87
C MET A 75 9.38 17.09 20.56
N ALA A 76 9.32 18.41 20.40
CA ALA A 76 8.85 19.04 19.17
C ALA A 76 9.79 18.77 17.99
N SER A 77 11.10 18.89 18.21
CA SER A 77 12.14 18.59 17.22
C SER A 77 12.11 17.10 16.82
N ALA A 78 12.01 16.21 17.80
CA ALA A 78 11.94 14.76 17.59
C ALA A 78 10.68 14.36 16.79
N THR A 79 9.53 14.96 17.11
CA THR A 79 8.28 14.75 16.37
C THR A 79 8.40 15.23 14.92
N THR A 80 9.00 16.41 14.72
CA THR A 80 9.19 16.97 13.37
C THR A 80 10.12 16.10 12.52
N LEU A 81 11.21 15.60 13.11
CA LEU A 81 12.12 14.67 12.43
C LEU A 81 11.41 13.37 12.04
N TYR A 82 10.59 12.81 12.94
CA TYR A 82 9.78 11.62 12.64
C TYR A 82 8.83 11.85 11.46
N LEU A 83 8.12 12.98 11.45
CA LEU A 83 7.22 13.35 10.36
C LEU A 83 7.98 13.55 9.04
N PHE A 84 9.13 14.22 9.10
CA PHE A 84 10.00 14.41 7.94
C PHE A 84 10.46 13.07 7.35
N MET A 85 10.96 12.14 8.17
CA MET A 85 11.35 10.79 7.74
C MET A 85 10.19 10.02 7.12
N ARG A 86 8.99 10.15 7.68
CA ARG A 86 7.77 9.53 7.13
C ARG A 86 7.43 10.05 5.74
N VAL A 87 7.47 11.36 5.53
CA VAL A 87 7.20 11.97 4.22
C VAL A 87 8.27 11.58 3.21
N LEU A 88 9.54 11.58 3.60
CA LEU A 88 10.64 11.09 2.76
C LEU A 88 10.43 9.64 2.32
N GLY A 89 10.13 8.73 3.26
CA GLY A 89 9.84 7.34 2.94
C GLY A 89 8.65 7.17 2.00
N SER A 90 7.59 7.97 2.20
CA SER A 90 6.42 7.98 1.32
C SER A 90 6.78 8.43 -0.10
N SER A 91 7.60 9.48 -0.23
CA SER A 91 8.09 9.98 -1.52
C SER A 91 8.92 8.93 -2.27
N ILE A 92 9.86 8.26 -1.58
CA ILE A 92 10.66 7.17 -2.15
C ILE A 92 9.76 6.01 -2.59
N GLY A 93 8.79 5.62 -1.75
CA GLY A 93 7.84 4.56 -2.09
C GLY A 93 7.02 4.87 -3.34
N ILE A 94 6.50 6.09 -3.46
CA ILE A 94 5.78 6.54 -4.66
C ILE A 94 6.68 6.51 -5.90
N ALA A 95 7.93 6.95 -5.78
CA ALA A 95 8.88 6.92 -6.91
C ALA A 95 9.17 5.49 -7.39
N ILE A 96 9.29 4.53 -6.46
CA ILE A 96 9.46 3.11 -6.81
C ILE A 96 8.22 2.58 -7.53
N LEU A 97 7.03 2.81 -6.98
CA LEU A 97 5.76 2.38 -7.59
C LEU A 97 5.59 2.97 -9.00
N GLN A 98 5.95 4.25 -9.16
CA GLN A 98 5.89 4.92 -10.45
C GLN A 98 6.88 4.34 -11.46
N SER A 99 8.09 3.98 -11.01
CA SER A 99 9.07 3.29 -11.84
C SER A 99 8.56 1.93 -12.30
N VAL A 100 7.95 1.14 -11.40
CA VAL A 100 7.35 -0.15 -11.75
C VAL A 100 6.21 0.05 -12.76
N LEU A 101 5.32 1.02 -12.55
CA LEU A 101 4.23 1.30 -13.47
C LEU A 101 4.74 1.63 -14.89
N GLN A 102 5.74 2.51 -14.98
CA GLN A 102 6.32 2.93 -16.26
C GLN A 102 7.09 1.81 -16.98
N ASN A 103 7.76 0.93 -16.25
CA ASN A 103 8.61 -0.10 -16.85
C ASN A 103 7.89 -1.45 -17.06
N ALA A 104 6.85 -1.77 -16.28
CA ALA A 104 6.19 -3.07 -16.31
C ALA A 104 4.78 -3.02 -16.91
N VAL A 105 4.00 -1.98 -16.62
CA VAL A 105 2.56 -1.93 -16.97
C VAL A 105 2.32 -1.14 -18.26
N ILE A 106 2.84 0.10 -18.36
CA ILE A 106 2.64 0.96 -19.55
C ILE A 106 3.07 0.26 -20.85
N PRO A 107 4.24 -0.40 -20.94
CA PRO A 107 4.65 -1.04 -22.19
C PRO A 107 3.70 -2.17 -22.63
N LYS A 108 3.11 -2.91 -21.68
CA LYS A 108 2.13 -3.97 -21.99
C LYS A 108 0.81 -3.38 -22.49
N LEU A 109 0.37 -2.26 -21.90
CA LEU A 109 -0.83 -1.54 -22.33
C LEU A 109 -0.64 -0.89 -23.70
N ASP A 110 0.55 -0.39 -24.02
CA ASP A 110 0.85 0.16 -25.35
C ASP A 110 0.75 -0.94 -26.43
N LEU A 111 1.24 -2.14 -26.14
CA LEU A 111 1.10 -3.29 -27.04
C LEU A 111 -0.37 -3.69 -27.25
N LEU A 112 -1.18 -3.65 -26.19
CA LEU A 112 -2.62 -3.91 -26.28
C LEU A 112 -3.35 -2.81 -27.07
N SER A 113 -2.92 -1.56 -26.93
CA SER A 113 -3.47 -0.42 -27.66
C SER A 113 -3.18 -0.50 -29.17
N ILE A 114 -2.02 -1.03 -29.56
CA ILE A 114 -1.70 -1.29 -30.98
C ILE A 114 -2.55 -2.44 -31.53
N LYS A 115 -2.79 -3.48 -30.73
CA LYS A 115 -3.58 -4.66 -31.11
C LYS A 115 -5.08 -4.36 -31.21
N TYR A 116 -5.60 -3.49 -30.33
CA TYR A 116 -7.01 -3.08 -30.26
C TYR A 116 -7.14 -1.55 -30.19
N PRO A 117 -6.98 -0.84 -31.32
CA PRO A 117 -6.98 0.62 -31.35
C PRO A 117 -8.32 1.25 -30.94
N GLU A 118 -9.42 0.50 -31.05
CA GLU A 118 -10.77 0.93 -30.64
C GLU A 118 -10.93 1.10 -29.12
N TYR A 119 -10.10 0.40 -28.31
CA TYR A 119 -10.12 0.45 -26.84
C TYR A 119 -8.91 1.18 -26.24
N ALA A 120 -8.08 1.82 -27.06
CA ALA A 120 -6.85 2.50 -26.61
C ALA A 120 -7.12 3.57 -25.52
N GLN A 121 -8.22 4.30 -25.64
CA GLN A 121 -8.61 5.29 -24.63
C GLN A 121 -8.99 4.61 -23.31
N THR A 122 -9.70 3.47 -23.36
CA THR A 122 -10.09 2.69 -22.18
C THR A 122 -8.87 2.13 -21.42
N PHE A 123 -7.81 1.74 -22.13
CA PHE A 123 -6.54 1.31 -21.51
C PHE A 123 -5.78 2.47 -20.85
N THR A 124 -5.84 3.66 -21.44
CA THR A 124 -5.26 4.87 -20.84
C THR A 124 -6.05 5.29 -19.60
N ASP A 125 -7.38 5.22 -19.66
CA ASP A 125 -8.25 5.58 -18.55
C ASP A 125 -8.16 4.56 -17.41
N SER A 126 -7.91 3.27 -17.71
CA SER A 126 -7.75 2.22 -16.68
C SER A 126 -6.51 2.41 -15.81
N LEU A 127 -5.50 3.16 -16.27
CA LEU A 127 -4.35 3.56 -15.44
C LEU A 127 -4.76 4.50 -14.30
N ASN A 128 -5.80 5.31 -14.51
CA ASN A 128 -6.30 6.26 -13.50
C ASN A 128 -7.48 5.68 -12.72
N ASP A 129 -8.32 4.86 -13.34
CA ASP A 129 -9.47 4.20 -12.71
C ASP A 129 -9.60 2.73 -13.15
N GLN A 130 -9.16 1.80 -12.29
CA GLN A 130 -9.28 0.36 -12.53
C GLN A 130 -10.74 -0.13 -12.62
N SER A 131 -11.74 0.63 -12.14
CA SER A 131 -13.15 0.22 -12.24
C SER A 131 -13.66 0.19 -13.69
N ILE A 132 -12.97 0.88 -14.61
CA ILE A 132 -13.27 0.91 -16.04
C ILE A 132 -13.12 -0.47 -16.67
N ILE A 133 -12.24 -1.33 -16.16
CA ILE A 133 -12.02 -2.71 -16.63
C ILE A 133 -13.32 -3.52 -16.58
N TYR A 134 -14.17 -3.26 -15.58
CA TYR A 134 -15.42 -4.01 -15.36
C TYR A 134 -16.68 -3.29 -15.88
N LYS A 135 -16.61 -1.98 -16.13
CA LYS A 135 -17.77 -1.14 -16.50
C LYS A 135 -17.87 -0.78 -17.98
N SER A 136 -16.76 -0.84 -18.72
CA SER A 136 -16.69 -0.34 -20.11
C SER A 136 -17.30 -1.28 -21.16
N GLY A 137 -17.73 -2.49 -20.78
CA GLY A 137 -18.30 -3.46 -21.71
C GLY A 137 -17.26 -4.09 -22.66
N LEU A 138 -15.98 -4.13 -22.24
CA LEU A 138 -14.91 -4.81 -22.98
C LEU A 138 -15.27 -6.28 -23.28
N PRO A 139 -15.02 -6.77 -24.51
CA PRO A 139 -15.07 -8.19 -24.83
C PRO A 139 -14.23 -9.00 -23.82
N ASP A 140 -14.70 -10.18 -23.41
CA ASP A 140 -14.05 -11.00 -22.38
C ASP A 140 -12.56 -11.22 -22.68
N ASP A 141 -12.22 -11.48 -23.94
CA ASP A 141 -10.84 -11.72 -24.42
C ASP A 141 -9.90 -10.52 -24.23
N VAL A 142 -10.43 -9.29 -24.37
CA VAL A 142 -9.67 -8.04 -24.22
C VAL A 142 -9.53 -7.69 -22.75
N ARG A 143 -10.56 -7.97 -21.96
CA ARG A 143 -10.56 -7.77 -20.51
C ARG A 143 -9.53 -8.66 -19.81
N ASP A 144 -9.47 -9.93 -20.16
CA ASP A 144 -8.51 -10.87 -19.56
C ASP A 144 -7.06 -10.48 -19.90
N GLN A 145 -6.81 -10.08 -21.15
CA GLN A 145 -5.50 -9.56 -21.57
C GLN A 145 -5.14 -8.26 -20.86
N LEU A 146 -6.12 -7.38 -20.62
CA LEU A 146 -5.92 -6.15 -19.86
C LEU A 146 -5.59 -6.45 -18.39
N ILE A 147 -6.28 -7.40 -17.75
CA ILE A 147 -6.02 -7.81 -16.37
C ILE A 147 -4.62 -8.40 -16.23
N HIS A 148 -4.18 -9.27 -17.15
CA HIS A 148 -2.82 -9.81 -17.19
C HIS A 148 -1.73 -8.76 -17.52
N GLY A 149 -2.16 -7.61 -18.04
CA GLY A 149 -1.31 -6.45 -18.28
C GLY A 149 -0.83 -5.80 -16.98
N TYR A 150 -1.65 -5.84 -15.93
CA TYR A 150 -1.33 -5.35 -14.59
C TYR A 150 -0.52 -6.38 -13.79
#